data_AF-A0AAU7VZ93-F1
#
_entry.id   AF-A0AAU7VZ93-F1
#
_cell.length_a   1.000
_cell.length_b   1.000
_cell.length_c   1.000
_cell.angle_alpha   90.00
_cell.angle_beta   90.00
_cell.angle_gamma   90.00
#
_symmetry.space_group_name_H-M   'P 1'
#
loop_
_entity.id
_entity.type
_entity.pdbx_description
1 polymer ?
#
loop_
_entity_poly.entity_id
_entity_poly.type
_entity_poly.pdbx_seq_one_letter_code
_entity_poly.pdbx_strand_id
1 'polypeptide(L)'
;MTTQHTSGSKAAPTKIITTNTGRILRVSADAEVIAPAPTAPPQTSVSDPARRADVLFRKRLDEGHEISAWWMIGAFLATSGLVIVLLSGVPGAA
;
A
#
# COMPACT_ATOMS: atom_id res chain seq x y z
N MET A 1 -10.06 34.86 62.83
CA MET A 1 -8.67 34.94 62.34
C MET A 1 -8.06 33.55 62.38
N THR A 2 -7.77 32.97 61.22
CA THR A 2 -6.82 31.86 61.05
C THR A 2 -6.41 31.86 59.58
N THR A 3 -5.14 32.15 59.32
CA THR A 3 -4.49 32.14 58.01
C THR A 3 -3.61 30.91 57.95
N GLN A 4 -3.96 29.93 57.11
CA GLN A 4 -3.09 28.79 56.80
C GLN A 4 -2.22 29.15 55.60
N HIS A 5 -1.00 29.60 55.89
CA HIS A 5 0.10 29.56 54.94
C HIS A 5 0.76 28.18 55.06
N THR A 6 0.62 27.34 54.04
CA THR A 6 1.49 26.18 53.87
C THR A 6 2.61 26.54 52.89
N SER A 7 3.82 26.55 53.43
CA SER A 7 5.05 26.82 52.70
C SER A 7 5.61 25.51 52.14
N GLY A 8 5.88 25.48 50.83
CA GLY A 8 6.96 24.72 50.22
C GLY A 8 6.84 23.19 50.14
N SER A 9 6.27 22.70 49.03
CA SER A 9 6.76 21.45 48.42
C SER A 9 7.38 21.82 47.07
N LYS A 10 8.67 21.55 46.88
CA LYS A 10 9.43 21.89 45.67
C LYS A 10 8.77 21.16 44.48
N ALA A 11 8.07 21.92 43.63
CA ALA A 11 7.37 21.36 42.48
C ALA A 11 8.34 20.58 41.59
N ALA A 12 7.98 19.34 41.22
CA ALA A 12 8.75 18.53 40.30
C ALA A 12 9.01 19.28 38.98
N PRO A 13 10.17 19.13 38.34
CA PRO A 13 10.47 19.80 37.08
C PRO A 13 9.48 19.32 36.01
N THR A 14 8.55 20.19 35.64
CA THR A 14 7.55 19.91 34.61
C THR A 14 7.99 20.58 33.32
N LYS A 15 8.05 19.80 32.24
CA LYS A 15 8.35 20.33 30.90
C LYS A 15 7.03 20.72 30.25
N ILE A 16 6.93 21.99 29.87
CA ILE A 16 5.76 22.52 29.15
C ILE A 16 6.03 22.37 27.65
N ILE A 17 5.20 21.60 26.97
CA ILE A 17 5.28 21.40 25.51
C ILE A 17 4.04 22.00 24.86
N THR A 18 4.24 22.94 23.94
CA THR A 18 3.17 23.52 23.12
C THR A 18 3.09 22.75 21.81
N THR A 19 1.94 22.11 21.53
CA THR A 19 1.72 21.42 20.25
C THR A 19 1.52 22.43 19.13
N ASN A 20 1.71 22.02 17.87
CA ASN A 20 1.52 22.88 16.70
C ASN A 20 0.08 23.46 16.60
N THR A 21 -0.89 22.78 17.20
CA THR A 21 -2.28 23.23 17.35
C THR A 21 -2.54 24.16 18.55
N GLY A 22 -1.48 24.59 19.25
CA GLY A 22 -1.56 25.55 20.36
C GLY A 22 -1.97 24.95 21.72
N ARG A 23 -2.12 23.63 21.83
CA ARG A 23 -2.48 22.98 23.11
C ARG A 23 -1.24 22.84 23.99
N ILE A 24 -1.38 23.22 25.26
CA ILE A 24 -0.29 23.14 26.24
C ILE A 24 -0.37 21.82 27.00
N LEU A 25 0.64 20.97 26.85
CA LEU A 25 0.81 19.73 27.60
C LEU A 25 1.86 19.93 28.70
N ARG A 26 1.51 19.52 29.92
CA ARG A 26 2.43 19.50 31.08
C ARG A 26 2.85 18.07 31.32
N VAL A 27 4.12 17.75 31.06
CA VAL A 27 4.66 16.38 31.20
C VAL A 27 5.62 16.34 32.39
N SER A 28 5.51 15.29 33.20
CA SER A 28 6.47 15.00 34.27
C SER A 28 7.79 14.54 33.65
N ALA A 29 8.92 15.14 34.02
CA ALA A 29 10.22 14.87 33.40
C ALA A 29 10.66 13.39 33.49
N ASP A 30 10.14 12.63 34.44
CA ASP A 30 10.46 11.21 34.64
C ASP A 30 9.65 10.24 33.77
N ALA A 31 8.70 10.74 32.96
CA ALA A 31 7.82 9.90 32.12
C ALA A 31 8.42 9.52 30.76
N GLU A 32 9.64 9.98 30.44
CA GLU A 32 10.27 9.79 29.12
C GLU A 32 11.11 8.50 29.04
N VAL A 33 10.62 7.41 29.62
CA VAL A 33 11.25 6.09 29.48
C VAL A 33 10.21 5.05 29.04
N ILE A 34 10.31 4.70 27.76
CA ILE A 34 9.73 3.55 27.04
C ILE A 34 8.23 3.66 26.70
N ALA A 35 7.93 4.44 25.65
CA ALA A 35 6.82 4.12 24.76
C ALA A 35 7.41 3.85 23.37
N PRO A 36 7.28 2.64 22.80
CA PRO A 36 7.61 2.42 21.40
C PRO A 36 6.71 3.34 20.55
N ALA A 37 7.32 4.03 19.59
CA ALA A 37 6.60 4.91 18.68
C ALA A 37 5.45 4.12 18.02
N PRO A 38 4.22 4.67 17.94
CA PRO A 38 3.16 4.01 17.21
C PRO A 38 3.64 3.83 15.77
N THR A 39 3.62 2.59 15.27
CA THR A 39 3.81 2.31 13.85
C THR A 39 2.79 3.14 13.11
N ALA A 40 3.24 4.13 12.36
CA ALA A 40 2.34 4.97 11.57
C ALA A 40 1.47 4.04 10.72
N PRO A 41 0.14 4.21 10.69
CA PRO A 41 -0.69 3.46 9.75
C PRO A 41 -0.10 3.66 8.35
N PRO A 42 -0.14 2.65 7.46
CA PRO A 42 0.37 2.81 6.11
C PRO A 42 -0.26 4.08 5.55
N GLN A 43 0.56 5.08 5.25
CA GLN A 43 0.07 6.32 4.70
C GLN A 43 -0.65 5.92 3.42
N THR A 44 -1.97 6.14 3.36
CA THR A 44 -2.77 6.04 2.15
C THR A 44 -2.41 7.21 1.22
N SER A 45 -1.11 7.40 1.00
CA SER A 45 -0.55 8.58 0.35
C SER A 45 -0.26 8.27 -1.10
N VAL A 46 -1.30 7.90 -1.84
CA VAL A 46 -1.44 8.31 -3.23
C VAL A 46 -2.93 8.51 -3.53
N SER A 47 -3.44 9.68 -3.14
CA SER A 47 -4.79 10.12 -3.52
C SER A 47 -4.86 10.51 -5.01
N ASP A 48 -3.70 10.63 -5.67
CA ASP A 48 -3.57 10.98 -7.07
C ASP A 48 -3.49 9.72 -7.94
N PRO A 49 -4.54 9.37 -8.71
CA PRO A 49 -4.53 8.20 -9.57
C PRO A 49 -3.33 8.14 -10.52
N ALA A 50 -2.72 9.28 -10.88
CA ALA A 50 -1.56 9.34 -11.77
C ALA A 50 -0.25 8.89 -11.12
N ARG A 51 -0.16 8.85 -9.78
CA ARG A 51 1.05 8.44 -9.05
C ARG A 51 1.07 6.96 -8.66
N ARG A 52 0.08 6.19 -9.11
CA ARG A 52 0.02 4.74 -8.90
C ARG A 52 1.03 4.05 -9.82
N ALA A 53 1.91 3.23 -9.25
CA ALA A 53 2.94 2.51 -10.00
C ALA A 53 2.35 1.61 -11.10
N ASP A 54 1.18 1.05 -10.82
CA ASP A 54 0.38 0.23 -11.72
C ASP A 54 -0.30 1.00 -12.86
N VAL A 55 -0.28 2.34 -12.88
CA VAL A 55 -0.72 3.15 -14.03
C VAL A 55 0.44 3.42 -15.00
N LEU A 56 1.68 3.47 -14.52
CA LEU A 56 2.87 3.74 -15.35
C LEU A 56 3.11 2.65 -16.41
N PHE A 57 2.74 1.41 -16.11
CA PHE A 57 2.96 0.26 -17.00
C PHE A 57 1.69 -0.39 -17.52
N ARG A 58 0.51 0.04 -17.06
CA ARG A 58 -0.75 -0.51 -17.55
C ARG A 58 -1.08 0.11 -18.90
N LYS A 59 -0.85 -0.67 -19.94
CA LYS A 59 -1.39 -0.40 -21.27
C LYS A 59 -2.92 -0.40 -21.18
N ARG A 60 -3.54 0.76 -21.37
CA ARG A 60 -4.99 0.87 -21.57
C ARG A 60 -5.26 0.55 -23.04
N LEU A 61 -6.02 -0.49 -23.28
CA LEU A 61 -6.61 -0.74 -24.59
C LEU A 61 -7.91 0.07 -24.66
N ASP A 62 -8.29 0.52 -25.85
CA ASP A 62 -9.52 1.28 -26.03
C ASP A 62 -10.75 0.45 -25.61
N GLU A 63 -11.76 1.14 -25.08
CA GLU A 63 -13.04 0.53 -24.73
C GLU A 63 -13.67 -0.04 -26.01
N GLY A 64 -13.85 -1.35 -26.09
CA GLY A 64 -14.27 -2.05 -27.32
C GLY A 64 -13.14 -2.64 -28.17
N HIS A 65 -11.92 -2.74 -27.65
CA HIS A 65 -10.85 -3.49 -28.30
C HIS A 65 -11.16 -5.00 -28.32
N GLU A 66 -11.83 -5.46 -29.37
CA GLU A 66 -12.16 -6.87 -29.55
C GLU A 66 -10.95 -7.67 -30.04
N ILE A 67 -10.78 -8.87 -29.49
CA ILE A 67 -9.75 -9.80 -29.95
C ILE A 67 -10.16 -10.32 -31.33
N SER A 68 -9.24 -10.27 -32.29
CA SER A 68 -9.51 -10.80 -33.64
C SER A 68 -9.76 -12.31 -33.57
N ALA A 69 -10.93 -12.74 -34.06
CA ALA A 69 -11.32 -14.15 -34.11
C ALA A 69 -10.32 -15.00 -34.93
N TRP A 70 -9.56 -14.39 -35.85
CA TRP A 70 -8.50 -15.05 -36.61
C TRP A 70 -7.39 -15.64 -35.74
N TRP A 71 -7.15 -15.11 -34.54
CA TRP A 71 -6.22 -15.72 -33.58
C TRP A 71 -6.70 -17.07 -33.08
N MET A 72 -7.99 -17.20 -32.76
CA MET A 72 -8.58 -18.47 -32.31
C MET A 72 -8.60 -19.49 -33.45
N ILE A 73 -8.97 -19.05 -34.67
CA ILE A 73 -8.96 -19.89 -35.86
C ILE A 73 -7.54 -20.36 -36.18
N GLY A 74 -6.56 -19.47 -36.13
CA GLY A 74 -5.15 -19.79 -36.36
C GLY A 74 -4.62 -20.79 -35.33
N ALA A 75 -4.92 -20.60 -34.04
CA ALA A 75 -4.51 -21.54 -32.99
C ALA A 75 -5.11 -22.94 -33.18
N PHE A 76 -6.39 -23.00 -33.57
CA PHE A 76 -7.07 -24.26 -33.89
C PHE A 76 -6.42 -24.97 -35.09
N LEU A 77 -6.20 -24.26 -36.19
CA LEU A 77 -5.59 -24.82 -37.39
C LEU A 77 -4.14 -25.26 -37.15
N ALA A 78 -3.36 -24.48 -36.40
CA ALA A 78 -1.98 -24.81 -36.07
C ALA A 78 -1.89 -26.09 -35.22
N THR A 79 -2.70 -26.18 -34.17
CA THR A 79 -2.70 -27.35 -33.27
C THR A 79 -3.21 -28.59 -33.98
N SER A 80 -4.31 -28.47 -34.73
CA SER A 80 -4.87 -29.59 -35.49
C SER A 80 -3.92 -30.06 -36.58
N GLY A 81 -3.32 -29.13 -37.32
CA GLY A 81 -2.30 -29.42 -38.33
C GLY A 81 -1.09 -30.12 -37.73
N LEU A 82 -0.61 -29.67 -36.56
CA LEU A 82 0.48 -30.33 -35.84
C LEU A 82 0.13 -31.79 -35.51
N VAL A 83 -1.04 -32.04 -34.94
CA VAL A 83 -1.50 -33.41 -34.61
C VAL A 83 -1.58 -34.28 -35.86
N ILE A 84 -2.14 -33.74 -36.95
CA ILE A 84 -2.23 -34.45 -38.24
C ILE A 84 -0.82 -34.78 -38.74
N VAL A 85 0.11 -33.83 -38.74
CA VAL A 85 1.51 -34.07 -39.16
C VAL A 85 2.17 -35.16 -38.31
N LEU A 86 1.98 -35.13 -36.99
CA LEU A 86 2.55 -36.14 -36.09
C LEU A 86 1.98 -37.55 -36.35
N LEU A 87 0.68 -37.66 -36.61
CA LEU A 87 0.01 -38.95 -36.86
C LEU A 87 0.22 -39.45 -38.29
N SER A 88 0.24 -38.56 -39.29
CA SER A 88 0.40 -38.90 -40.71
C SER A 88 1.87 -38.98 -41.15
N GLY A 89 2.80 -38.46 -40.34
CA GLY A 89 4.25 -38.51 -40.60
C GLY A 89 4.91 -39.86 -40.28
N VAL A 90 4.17 -40.84 -39.74
CA VAL A 90 4.63 -42.23 -39.53
C VAL A 90 4.34 -43.06 -40.79
N PRO A 91 5.34 -43.42 -41.61
CA PRO A 91 5.13 -44.28 -42.76
C PRO A 91 4.80 -45.71 -42.30
N GLY A 92 3.62 -46.23 -42.66
CA GLY A 92 3.21 -47.62 -42.39
C GLY A 92 2.06 -47.83 -41.39
N ALA A 93 1.34 -46.78 -40.99
CA ALA A 93 0.10 -46.90 -40.21
C ALA A 93 -1.15 -46.90 -41.11
N ALA A 94 -1.28 -47.91 -41.98
CA ALA A 94 -2.50 -48.33 -42.68
C ALA A 94 -2.31 -49.75 -43.19
#